data_AF-A0A169PSL8-F1
#
_entry.id   AF-A0A169PSL8-F1
#
_cell.length_a   1.000
_cell.length_b   1.000
_cell.length_c   1.000
_cell.angle_alpha   90.00
_cell.angle_beta   90.00
_cell.angle_gamma   90.00
#
_symmetry.space_group_name_H-M   'P 1'
#
loop_
_entity.id
_entity.type
_entity.pdbx_description
1 polymer ?
#
loop_
_entity_poly.entity_id
_entity_poly.type
_entity_poly.pdbx_seq_one_letter_code
_entity_poly.pdbx_strand_id
1 'polypeptide(L)'
;MAHDITDTLTDPVHAVDPAALLGLLPVRPRILALGEPTHGDGTLLGLRNDLFRRLVEQEGYRTLAIESDCLRGLTVDDYVASGKGTLDAVMEHGFSHGWGAFAANRALVRWMRAHNAERPAEEWVRFAGFDGPLEITGAASPRQALTALHAYLAAHVSANLLPCTAQALDRLLGTDDQ
;
A
#
# COMPACT_ATOMS: atom_id res chain seq x y z
N MET A 1 -13.07 -46.20 -33.41
CA MET A 1 -13.71 -45.19 -32.55
C MET A 1 -12.61 -44.53 -31.73
N ALA A 2 -11.94 -43.53 -32.31
CA ALA A 2 -10.96 -42.73 -31.58
C ALA A 2 -11.74 -41.67 -30.81
N HIS A 3 -11.65 -41.68 -29.47
CA HIS A 3 -12.11 -40.56 -28.67
C HIS A 3 -11.16 -39.39 -28.94
N ASP A 4 -11.72 -38.35 -29.54
CA ASP A 4 -11.02 -37.10 -29.76
C ASP A 4 -10.82 -36.42 -28.40
N ILE A 5 -9.59 -36.49 -27.89
CA ILE A 5 -9.18 -35.90 -26.59
C ILE A 5 -9.24 -34.35 -26.65
N THR A 6 -9.41 -33.76 -27.84
CA THR A 6 -9.43 -32.31 -27.99
C THR A 6 -10.77 -31.64 -27.65
N ASP A 7 -11.86 -32.42 -27.52
CA ASP A 7 -13.22 -31.89 -27.32
C ASP A 7 -13.55 -31.55 -25.84
N THR A 8 -12.58 -31.71 -24.92
CA THR A 8 -12.77 -31.48 -23.47
C THR A 8 -11.82 -30.45 -22.85
N LEU A 9 -11.01 -29.74 -23.64
CA LEU A 9 -10.30 -28.57 -23.15
C LEU A 9 -11.24 -27.35 -23.20
N THR A 10 -12.14 -27.26 -22.23
CA THR A 10 -12.77 -25.98 -21.85
C THR A 10 -11.66 -24.95 -21.69
N ASP A 11 -11.78 -23.81 -22.35
CA ASP A 11 -10.81 -22.72 -22.39
C ASP A 11 -10.03 -22.58 -21.06
N PRO A 12 -8.78 -23.07 -20.99
CA PRO A 12 -8.04 -23.10 -19.74
C PRO A 12 -7.52 -21.70 -19.36
N VAL A 13 -7.68 -20.72 -20.24
CA VAL A 13 -7.22 -19.35 -20.04
C VAL A 13 -8.36 -18.53 -19.46
N HIS A 14 -8.42 -18.45 -18.14
CA HIS A 14 -9.25 -17.47 -17.48
C HIS A 14 -8.53 -16.12 -17.46
N ALA A 15 -9.28 -15.06 -17.78
CA ALA A 15 -8.83 -13.71 -17.48
C ALA A 15 -8.50 -13.61 -15.99
N VAL A 16 -7.44 -12.87 -15.65
CA VAL A 16 -7.09 -12.63 -14.25
C VAL A 16 -8.15 -11.73 -13.64
N ASP A 17 -9.09 -12.33 -12.92
CA ASP A 17 -10.18 -11.64 -12.26
C ASP A 17 -10.46 -12.17 -10.85
N PRO A 18 -11.18 -11.40 -10.00
CA PRO A 18 -11.41 -11.80 -8.62
C PRO A 18 -12.12 -13.14 -8.47
N ALA A 19 -13.13 -13.43 -9.29
CA ALA A 19 -13.92 -14.65 -9.17
C ALA A 19 -13.09 -15.88 -9.52
N ALA A 20 -12.30 -15.79 -10.60
CA ALA A 20 -11.36 -16.84 -10.99
C ALA A 20 -10.32 -17.06 -9.89
N LEU A 21 -9.69 -16.01 -9.35
CA LEU A 21 -8.68 -16.12 -8.30
C LEU A 21 -9.23 -16.68 -7.00
N LEU A 22 -10.39 -16.18 -6.54
CA LEU A 22 -11.02 -16.63 -5.31
C LEU A 22 -11.57 -18.06 -5.44
N GLY A 23 -12.00 -18.46 -6.65
CA GLY A 23 -12.42 -19.83 -6.95
C GLY A 23 -11.31 -20.88 -6.84
N LEU A 24 -10.04 -20.47 -6.93
CA LEU A 24 -8.89 -21.36 -6.72
C LEU A 24 -8.66 -21.70 -5.23
N LEU A 25 -9.27 -20.94 -4.32
CA LEU A 25 -9.04 -21.06 -2.89
C LEU A 25 -10.19 -21.84 -2.22
N PRO A 26 -9.89 -22.77 -1.29
CA PRO A 26 -10.92 -23.60 -0.65
C PRO A 26 -11.86 -22.78 0.24
N VAL A 27 -11.40 -21.62 0.70
CA VAL A 27 -12.18 -20.65 1.47
C VAL A 27 -11.80 -19.25 1.01
N ARG A 28 -12.75 -18.32 1.13
CA ARG A 28 -12.49 -16.91 0.88
C ARG A 28 -11.46 -16.39 1.89
N PRO A 29 -10.29 -15.90 1.45
CA PRO A 29 -9.27 -15.42 2.37
C PRO A 29 -9.67 -14.05 2.93
N ARG A 30 -9.20 -13.75 4.15
CA ARG A 30 -9.24 -12.38 4.68
C ARG A 30 -8.06 -11.52 4.20
N ILE A 31 -6.96 -12.18 3.83
CA ILE A 31 -5.74 -11.57 3.30
C ILE A 31 -5.38 -12.34 2.04
N LEU A 32 -5.38 -11.65 0.91
CA LEU A 32 -4.97 -12.19 -0.38
C LEU A 32 -3.63 -11.54 -0.76
N ALA A 33 -2.57 -12.33 -0.83
CA ALA A 33 -1.26 -11.87 -1.26
C ALA A 33 -1.06 -12.23 -2.74
N LEU A 34 -0.61 -11.27 -3.54
CA LEU A 34 -0.36 -11.42 -4.97
C LEU A 34 1.09 -11.01 -5.24
N GLY A 35 1.89 -11.95 -5.71
CA GLY A 35 3.25 -11.68 -6.19
C GLY A 35 3.25 -11.26 -7.66
N GLU A 36 4.26 -10.51 -8.04
CA GLU A 36 4.56 -10.20 -9.45
C GLU A 36 5.80 -11.02 -9.88
N PRO A 37 5.83 -11.60 -11.09
CA PRO A 37 6.98 -12.38 -11.55
C PRO A 37 8.25 -11.53 -11.75
N THR A 38 8.11 -10.22 -11.92
CA THR A 38 9.20 -9.25 -12.00
C THR A 38 8.71 -7.86 -11.59
N HIS A 39 9.61 -7.03 -11.03
CA HIS A 39 9.30 -5.64 -10.72
C HIS A 39 9.46 -4.73 -11.94
N GLY A 40 8.77 -3.58 -11.92
CA GLY A 40 8.95 -2.48 -12.87
C GLY A 40 8.24 -2.63 -14.22
N ASP A 41 7.50 -3.73 -14.44
CA ASP A 41 6.72 -3.91 -15.65
C ASP A 41 5.36 -3.19 -15.56
N GLY A 42 5.18 -2.14 -16.36
CA GLY A 42 3.94 -1.34 -16.35
C GLY A 42 2.67 -2.13 -16.66
N THR A 43 2.77 -3.23 -17.42
CA THR A 43 1.64 -4.12 -17.75
C THR A 43 1.20 -4.89 -16.51
N LEU A 44 2.16 -5.43 -15.75
CA LEU A 44 1.89 -6.14 -14.49
C LEU A 44 1.27 -5.18 -13.45
N LEU A 45 1.84 -3.97 -13.31
CA LEU A 45 1.29 -2.97 -12.39
C LEU A 45 -0.13 -2.53 -12.80
N GLY A 46 -0.39 -2.41 -14.10
CA GLY A 46 -1.73 -2.11 -14.64
C GLY A 46 -2.74 -3.21 -14.32
N LEU A 47 -2.36 -4.47 -14.59
CA LEU A 47 -3.19 -5.64 -14.28
C LEU A 47 -3.50 -5.74 -12.79
N ARG A 48 -2.48 -5.60 -11.94
CA ARG A 48 -2.64 -5.56 -10.48
C ARG A 48 -3.63 -4.48 -10.07
N ASN A 49 -3.51 -3.27 -10.61
CA ASN A 49 -4.42 -2.19 -10.26
C ASN A 49 -5.86 -2.52 -10.65
N ASP A 50 -6.10 -3.04 -11.85
CA ASP A 50 -7.45 -3.41 -12.29
C ASP A 50 -8.04 -4.51 -11.39
N LEU A 51 -7.22 -5.49 -11.00
CA LEU A 51 -7.61 -6.52 -10.05
C LEU A 51 -7.91 -5.95 -8.66
N PHE A 52 -7.10 -5.03 -8.13
CA PHE A 52 -7.34 -4.35 -6.86
C PHE A 52 -8.68 -3.61 -6.85
N ARG A 53 -8.99 -2.86 -7.91
CA ARG A 53 -10.28 -2.15 -8.01
C ARG A 53 -11.44 -3.12 -7.93
N ARG A 54 -11.38 -4.22 -8.69
CA ARG A 54 -12.44 -5.22 -8.70
C ARG A 54 -12.54 -5.97 -7.36
N LEU A 55 -11.42 -6.29 -6.70
CA LEU A 55 -11.44 -6.88 -5.35
C LEU A 55 -12.09 -5.95 -4.32
N VAL A 56 -11.86 -4.64 -4.42
CA VAL A 56 -12.54 -3.66 -3.57
C VAL A 56 -14.03 -3.60 -3.88
N GLU A 57 -14.38 -3.40 -5.15
CA GLU A 57 -15.75 -3.11 -5.60
C GLU A 57 -16.67 -4.32 -5.55
N GLN A 58 -16.16 -5.52 -5.86
CA GLN A 58 -16.93 -6.76 -5.99
C GLN A 58 -16.79 -7.63 -4.74
N GLU A 59 -15.62 -7.58 -4.09
CA GLU A 59 -15.25 -8.52 -3.04
C GLU A 59 -15.03 -7.86 -1.67
N GLY A 60 -15.29 -6.57 -1.53
CA GLY A 60 -15.33 -5.88 -0.23
C GLY A 60 -14.00 -5.79 0.50
N TYR A 61 -12.87 -6.00 -0.19
CA TYR A 61 -11.56 -5.68 0.38
C TYR A 61 -11.46 -4.16 0.60
N ARG A 62 -10.90 -3.74 1.73
CA ARG A 62 -10.80 -2.31 2.10
C ARG A 62 -9.37 -1.86 2.38
N THR A 63 -8.37 -2.73 2.31
CA THR A 63 -6.97 -2.35 2.49
C THR A 63 -6.14 -2.88 1.33
N LEU A 64 -5.44 -1.98 0.66
CA LEU A 64 -4.48 -2.31 -0.38
C LEU A 64 -3.07 -2.14 0.18
N ALA A 65 -2.34 -3.24 0.26
CA ALA A 65 -0.97 -3.26 0.77
C ALA A 65 0.02 -3.42 -0.40
N ILE A 66 1.00 -2.52 -0.48
CA ILE A 66 2.09 -2.55 -1.45
C ILE A 66 3.39 -2.83 -0.69
N GLU A 67 4.33 -3.54 -1.29
CA GLU A 67 5.65 -3.92 -0.72
C GLU A 67 6.59 -2.69 -0.58
N SER A 68 6.07 -1.61 -0.01
CA SER A 68 6.75 -0.35 0.20
C SER A 68 6.88 -0.09 1.69
N ASP A 69 7.83 0.78 2.07
CA ASP A 69 8.08 1.20 3.44
C ASP A 69 6.77 1.56 4.17
N CYS A 70 6.51 0.86 5.26
CA CYS A 70 5.28 0.98 6.05
C CYS A 70 5.09 2.37 6.66
N LEU A 71 6.16 3.12 6.93
CA LEU A 71 6.09 4.48 7.44
C LEU A 71 5.80 5.49 6.33
N ARG A 72 6.42 5.32 5.16
CA ARG A 72 6.13 6.14 3.97
C ARG A 72 4.70 5.95 3.49
N GLY A 73 4.17 4.72 3.57
CA GLY A 73 2.80 4.40 3.20
C GLY A 73 1.74 5.19 3.97
N LEU A 74 2.04 5.66 5.19
CA LEU A 74 1.15 6.54 5.97
C LEU A 74 0.86 7.86 5.23
N THR A 75 1.83 8.40 4.48
CA THR A 75 1.65 9.61 3.66
C THR A 75 0.64 9.39 2.54
N VAL A 76 0.67 8.21 1.90
CA VAL A 76 -0.28 7.84 0.85
C VAL A 76 -1.68 7.64 1.45
N ASP A 77 -1.76 6.95 2.58
CA ASP A 77 -3.02 6.68 3.27
C ASP A 77 -3.71 7.96 3.76
N ASP A 78 -2.94 8.90 4.35
CA ASP A 78 -3.41 10.24 4.72
C ASP A 78 -3.99 10.99 3.53
N TYR A 79 -3.31 10.96 2.38
CA TYR A 79 -3.79 11.59 1.14
C TYR A 79 -5.07 10.92 0.64
N VAL A 80 -5.10 9.60 0.57
CA VAL A 80 -6.27 8.83 0.10
C VAL A 80 -7.50 9.08 0.98
N ALA A 81 -7.33 9.08 2.30
CA ALA A 81 -8.41 9.27 3.25
C ALA A 81 -8.88 10.73 3.35
N SER A 82 -7.95 11.66 3.55
CA SER A 82 -8.28 13.05 3.92
C SER A 82 -7.97 14.08 2.84
N GLY A 83 -7.23 13.73 1.80
CA GLY A 83 -6.74 14.68 0.79
C GLY A 83 -5.58 15.54 1.26
N LYS A 84 -4.88 15.15 2.34
CA LYS A 84 -3.73 15.88 2.88
C LYS A 84 -2.55 15.86 1.90
N GLY A 85 -1.98 17.03 1.62
CA GLY A 85 -0.86 17.20 0.70
C GLY A 85 -1.29 17.25 -0.77
N THR A 86 -0.31 17.20 -1.67
CA THR A 86 -0.54 17.11 -3.12
C THR A 86 -0.21 15.71 -3.61
N LEU A 87 -0.85 15.28 -4.71
CA LEU A 87 -0.53 13.99 -5.31
C LEU A 87 0.96 13.89 -5.66
N ASP A 88 1.57 14.98 -6.15
CA ASP A 88 2.99 14.97 -6.52
C ASP A 88 3.90 14.70 -5.33
N ALA A 89 3.70 15.41 -4.21
CA ALA A 89 4.46 15.19 -2.98
C ALA A 89 4.22 13.78 -2.40
N VAL A 90 2.99 13.27 -2.50
CA VAL A 90 2.64 11.92 -2.05
C VAL A 90 3.34 10.86 -2.90
N MET A 91 3.41 11.04 -4.21
CA MET A 91 4.14 10.13 -5.08
C MET A 91 5.66 10.19 -4.81
N GLU A 92 6.19 11.36 -4.50
CA GLU A 92 7.62 11.55 -4.21
C GLU A 92 8.05 10.94 -2.87
N HIS A 93 7.25 11.12 -1.82
CA HIS A 93 7.65 10.76 -0.45
C HIS A 93 6.93 9.53 0.12
N GLY A 94 5.78 9.16 -0.43
CA GLY A 94 4.92 8.10 0.10
C GLY A 94 5.30 6.68 -0.33
N PHE A 95 6.30 6.53 -1.21
CA PHE A 95 6.79 5.23 -1.67
C PHE A 95 8.31 5.11 -1.45
N SER A 96 8.75 3.88 -1.20
CA SER A 96 10.15 3.43 -1.24
C SER A 96 10.48 2.82 -2.61
N HIS A 97 11.71 2.34 -2.80
CA HIS A 97 12.15 1.58 -3.99
C HIS A 97 12.02 2.32 -5.32
N GLY A 98 11.85 3.65 -5.28
CA GLY A 98 11.55 4.47 -6.46
C GLY A 98 10.15 4.25 -7.05
N TRP A 99 9.27 3.52 -6.37
CA TRP A 99 7.98 3.10 -6.92
C TRP A 99 7.00 4.24 -7.15
N GLY A 100 7.25 5.39 -6.53
CA GLY A 100 6.53 6.63 -6.79
C GLY A 100 6.63 7.10 -8.25
N ALA A 101 7.70 6.73 -8.96
CA ALA A 101 7.93 7.08 -10.36
C ALA A 101 7.04 6.29 -11.33
N PHE A 102 6.43 5.18 -10.89
CA PHE A 102 5.59 4.37 -11.77
C PHE A 102 4.21 4.99 -11.94
N ALA A 103 3.83 5.25 -13.20
CA ALA A 103 2.54 5.83 -13.57
C ALA A 103 1.35 5.01 -13.04
N ALA A 104 1.50 3.68 -12.98
CA ALA A 104 0.47 2.79 -12.43
C ALA A 104 0.23 3.05 -10.93
N ASN A 105 1.27 3.29 -10.13
CA ASN A 105 1.09 3.59 -8.71
C ASN A 105 0.41 4.95 -8.51
N ARG A 106 0.77 5.95 -9.31
CA ARG A 106 0.05 7.24 -9.34
C ARG A 106 -1.43 7.06 -9.71
N ALA A 107 -1.72 6.23 -10.71
CA ALA A 107 -3.09 5.94 -11.11
C ALA A 107 -3.88 5.23 -10.00
N LEU A 108 -3.25 4.31 -9.26
CA LEU A 108 -3.84 3.62 -8.12
C LEU A 108 -4.21 4.62 -7.02
N VAL A 109 -3.26 5.45 -6.57
CA VAL A 109 -3.49 6.46 -5.51
C VAL A 109 -4.60 7.43 -5.90
N ARG A 110 -4.62 7.88 -7.16
CA ARG A 110 -5.70 8.75 -7.68
C ARG A 110 -7.05 8.05 -7.63
N TRP A 111 -7.13 6.79 -8.06
CA TRP A 111 -8.37 6.02 -8.00
C TRP A 111 -8.84 5.81 -6.56
N MET A 112 -7.94 5.44 -5.63
CA MET A 112 -8.30 5.25 -4.22
C MET A 112 -8.88 6.53 -3.62
N ARG A 113 -8.27 7.68 -3.92
CA ARG A 113 -8.80 8.99 -3.46
C ARG A 113 -10.19 9.28 -4.03
N ALA A 114 -10.39 9.05 -5.33
CA ALA A 114 -11.69 9.24 -5.97
C ALA A 114 -12.75 8.30 -5.40
N HIS A 115 -12.39 7.02 -5.18
CA HIS A 115 -13.27 6.01 -4.60
C HIS A 115 -13.76 6.43 -3.20
N ASN A 116 -12.86 6.96 -2.36
CA ASN A 116 -13.21 7.40 -1.01
C ASN A 116 -14.01 8.71 -0.97
N ALA A 117 -13.81 9.61 -1.93
CA ALA A 117 -14.45 10.94 -1.92
C ALA A 117 -16.00 10.89 -1.95
N GLU A 118 -16.56 9.80 -2.47
CA GLU A 118 -18.01 9.59 -2.61
C GLU A 118 -18.60 8.69 -1.52
N ARG A 119 -17.80 8.30 -0.51
CA ARG A 119 -18.15 7.26 0.46
C ARG A 119 -17.97 7.71 1.90
N PRO A 120 -18.74 7.16 2.84
CA PRO A 120 -18.55 7.41 4.26
C PRO A 120 -17.25 6.74 4.75
N ALA A 121 -16.72 7.20 5.88
CA ALA A 121 -15.37 6.84 6.33
C ALA A 121 -15.20 5.35 6.64
N GLU A 122 -16.25 4.69 7.11
CA GLU A 122 -16.32 3.24 7.35
C GLU A 122 -16.16 2.39 6.08
N GLU A 123 -16.35 3.00 4.91
CA GLU A 123 -16.21 2.35 3.61
C GLU A 123 -14.92 2.72 2.89
N TRP A 124 -14.08 3.57 3.47
CA TRP A 124 -12.86 3.99 2.80
C TRP A 124 -11.90 2.84 2.58
N VAL A 125 -11.32 2.81 1.38
CA VAL A 125 -10.14 2.00 1.09
C VAL A 125 -8.94 2.66 1.73
N ARG A 126 -8.12 1.86 2.41
CA ARG A 126 -6.86 2.26 3.05
C ARG A 126 -5.67 1.80 2.23
N PHE A 127 -4.60 2.59 2.29
CA PHE A 127 -3.29 2.23 1.75
C PHE A 127 -2.38 1.75 2.88
N ALA A 128 -1.58 0.71 2.62
CA ALA A 128 -0.52 0.29 3.52
C ALA A 128 0.77 -0.01 2.74
N GLY A 129 1.90 0.45 3.28
CA GLY A 129 3.19 -0.18 3.00
C GLY A 129 3.38 -1.34 3.97
N PHE A 130 3.95 -2.47 3.53
CA PHE A 130 4.23 -3.60 4.42
C PHE A 130 5.72 -3.93 4.54
N ASP A 131 6.59 -3.18 3.87
CA ASP A 131 8.03 -3.35 3.98
C ASP A 131 8.60 -2.53 5.14
N GLY A 132 9.74 -2.97 5.67
CA GLY A 132 10.42 -2.26 6.76
C GLY A 132 11.10 -0.98 6.26
N PRO A 133 11.31 0.04 7.12
CA PRO A 133 12.14 1.21 6.80
C PRO A 133 13.65 0.86 6.83
N LEU A 134 13.98 -0.38 6.49
CA LEU A 134 15.28 -1.03 6.63
C LEU A 134 15.61 -1.68 5.29
N GLU A 135 15.99 -0.88 4.30
CA GLU A 135 16.30 -1.37 2.96
C GLU A 135 17.79 -1.77 2.88
N ILE A 136 18.14 -2.62 1.91
CA ILE A 136 19.48 -3.21 1.74
C ILE A 136 20.54 -2.15 1.39
N THR A 137 20.17 -1.09 0.66
CA THR A 137 21.05 -0.03 0.17
C THR A 137 21.06 1.23 1.03
N GLY A 138 20.18 1.32 2.03
CA GLY A 138 20.17 2.40 3.02
C GLY A 138 18.97 2.33 3.97
N ALA A 139 19.13 2.86 5.19
CA ALA A 139 18.02 2.99 6.13
C ALA A 139 17.32 4.33 5.91
N ALA A 140 15.98 4.32 5.92
CA ALA A 140 15.22 5.57 5.96
C ALA A 140 15.48 6.30 7.28
N SER A 141 15.32 7.63 7.28
CA SER A 141 15.50 8.40 8.51
C SER A 141 14.55 7.90 9.62
N PRO A 142 15.04 7.66 10.86
CA PRO A 142 14.20 7.19 11.94
C PRO A 142 13.28 8.29 12.50
N ARG A 143 13.37 9.51 11.98
CA ARG A 143 12.67 10.69 12.49
C ARG A 143 11.16 10.52 12.57
N GLN A 144 10.54 10.03 11.51
CA GLN A 144 9.08 9.84 11.49
C GLN A 144 8.64 8.89 12.62
N ALA A 145 9.32 7.74 12.75
CA ALA A 145 9.02 6.76 13.78
C ALA A 145 9.26 7.29 15.19
N LEU A 146 10.42 7.89 15.45
CA LEU A 146 10.80 8.36 16.78
C LEU A 146 9.98 9.57 17.22
N THR A 147 9.64 10.47 16.29
CA THR A 147 8.76 11.62 16.58
C THR A 147 7.33 11.16 16.88
N ALA A 148 6.80 10.21 16.10
CA ALA A 148 5.47 9.65 16.35
C ALA A 148 5.41 8.92 17.69
N LEU A 149 6.42 8.10 18.00
CA LEU A 149 6.53 7.42 19.29
C LEU A 149 6.63 8.41 20.46
N HIS A 150 7.45 9.45 20.32
CA HIS A 150 7.59 10.48 21.34
C HIS A 150 6.28 11.21 21.59
N ALA A 151 5.59 11.65 20.53
CA ALA A 151 4.29 12.32 20.63
C ALA A 151 3.24 11.43 21.29
N TYR A 152 3.19 10.14 20.93
CA TYR A 152 2.31 9.17 21.55
C TYR A 152 2.61 9.05 23.05
N LEU A 153 3.86 8.83 23.45
CA LEU A 153 4.23 8.72 24.86
C LEU A 153 3.93 10.00 25.63
N ALA A 154 4.25 11.17 25.08
CA ALA A 154 4.00 12.46 25.72
C ALA A 154 2.52 12.72 26.01
N ALA A 155 1.61 12.15 25.19
CA ALA A 155 0.16 12.25 25.42
C ALA A 155 -0.37 11.26 26.47
N HIS A 156 0.38 10.21 26.81
CA HIS A 156 -0.11 9.09 27.61
C HIS A 156 0.68 8.81 28.91
N VAL A 157 1.86 9.39 29.09
CA VAL A 157 2.69 9.20 30.29
C VAL A 157 3.16 10.53 30.89
N SER A 158 3.52 10.50 32.17
CA SER A 158 4.08 11.66 32.86
C SER A 158 5.39 12.12 32.21
N ALA A 159 5.60 13.44 32.14
CA ALA A 159 6.74 14.04 31.44
C ALA A 159 8.11 13.57 31.96
N ASN A 160 8.21 13.20 33.25
CA ASN A 160 9.44 12.68 33.86
C ASN A 160 9.80 11.24 33.42
N LEU A 161 8.89 10.54 32.73
CA LEU A 161 9.14 9.23 32.13
C LEU A 161 9.61 9.32 30.68
N LEU A 162 9.57 10.52 30.08
CA LEU A 162 10.07 10.72 28.72
C LEU A 162 11.61 10.80 28.74
N PRO A 163 12.30 10.12 27.81
CA PRO A 163 13.76 10.11 27.78
C PRO A 163 14.38 11.46 27.41
N CYS A 164 13.64 12.30 26.67
CA CYS A 164 14.05 13.64 26.28
C CYS A 164 12.85 14.52 25.90
N THR A 165 13.07 15.82 25.74
CA THR A 165 12.05 16.74 25.21
C THR A 165 11.90 16.58 23.69
N ALA A 166 10.76 16.98 23.13
CA ALA A 166 10.55 16.96 21.68
C ALA A 166 11.61 17.79 20.93
N GLN A 167 12.01 18.93 21.49
CA GLN A 167 13.06 19.78 20.91
C GLN A 167 14.45 19.11 20.95
N ALA A 168 14.76 18.36 22.01
CA ALA A 168 16.02 17.61 22.09
C ALA A 168 16.02 16.45 21.09
N LEU A 169 14.90 15.74 20.96
CA LEU A 169 14.74 14.67 19.98
C LEU A 169 14.91 15.19 18.55
N ASP A 170 14.21 16.27 18.18
CA ASP A 170 14.30 16.90 16.86
C ASP A 170 15.73 17.28 16.50
N ARG A 171 16.46 17.89 17.46
CA ARG A 171 17.88 18.24 17.28
C ARG A 171 18.77 17.01 17.07
N LEU A 172 18.54 15.93 17.79
CA LEU A 172 19.32 14.69 17.68
C LEU A 172 19.08 13.96 16.37
N LEU A 173 17.87 14.06 15.82
CA LEU A 173 17.51 13.42 14.57
C LEU A 173 18.14 14.15 13.37
N GLY A 174 18.28 15.48 13.39
CA GLY A 174 18.82 16.28 12.26
C GLY A 174 17.77 16.71 11.23
N THR A 175 18.06 16.64 9.93
CA THR A 175 17.06 16.67 8.83
C THR A 175 16.90 15.30 8.17
N ASP A 176 15.89 15.11 7.30
CA ASP A 176 15.73 13.83 6.55
C ASP A 176 16.77 13.66 5.42
N ASP A 177 17.38 14.76 4.97
CA ASP A 177 18.30 14.81 3.83
C ASP A 177 19.81 14.71 4.20
N GLN A 178 20.11 14.40 5.47
CA GLN A 178 21.49 14.27 5.99
C GLN A 178 21.77 12.86 6.47
#